data_AF-A0A3D0XAK3-F1
#
_entry.id   AF-A0A3D0XAK3-F1
#
_cell.length_a   1.000
_cell.length_b   1.000
_cell.length_c   1.000
_cell.angle_alpha   90.00
_cell.angle_beta   90.00
_cell.angle_gamma   90.00
#
_symmetry.space_group_name_H-M   'P 1'
#
loop_
_entity.id
_entity.type
_entity.pdbx_description
1 polymer ?
#
loop_
_entity_poly.entity_id
_entity_poly.type
_entity_poly.pdbx_seq_one_letter_code
_entity_poly.pdbx_strand_id
1 'polypeptide(L)'
;DVFRRSTKTTIKKKDIQRILNISKAAAYDFWQEVKDKYTIENNGDLRISERANIFRGELPKTQEPEVIHYQKLYINTIRKLYRATSIRKHKQLGYIFKLLPHLNLEYNILCTDPFEQEIDNIIPLTVGEICTLIGYDISQSTRLIKELQGLTFDYKNQKEYLISYVDSGTNSPRQKKIFLNPRIVYNGSDFRKVEVLGAFCKTAGGEDSRH
;
A
#
# COMPACT_ATOMS: atom_id res chain seq x y z
N ASP A 1 18.18 -10.62 -5.67
CA ASP A 1 18.15 -11.20 -4.30
C ASP A 1 17.43 -12.54 -4.21
N VAL A 2 17.95 -13.47 -3.40
CA VAL A 2 17.28 -14.76 -3.07
C VAL A 2 16.28 -14.56 -1.93
N PHE A 3 15.09 -15.15 -2.04
CA PHE A 3 14.12 -15.17 -0.94
C PHE A 3 14.56 -16.15 0.15
N ARG A 4 14.73 -15.63 1.37
CA ARG A 4 15.23 -16.38 2.53
C ARG A 4 14.25 -16.30 3.71
N ARG A 5 14.01 -17.45 4.36
CA ARG A 5 13.31 -17.54 5.66
C ARG A 5 14.24 -17.18 6.82
N SER A 6 15.50 -17.62 6.71
CA SER A 6 16.58 -17.38 7.67
C SER A 6 17.90 -17.24 6.91
N THR A 7 19.01 -16.97 7.60
CA THR A 7 20.34 -16.95 6.98
C THR A 7 20.69 -18.25 6.26
N LYS A 8 20.15 -19.39 6.70
CA LYS A 8 20.47 -20.74 6.19
C LYS A 8 19.35 -21.39 5.38
N THR A 9 18.15 -20.83 5.34
CA THR A 9 16.98 -21.47 4.73
C THR A 9 16.33 -20.58 3.68
N THR A 10 16.29 -21.06 2.44
CA THR A 10 15.66 -20.39 1.30
C THR A 10 14.14 -20.66 1.26
N ILE A 11 13.42 -19.76 0.59
CA ILE A 11 11.99 -19.91 0.30
C ILE A 11 11.85 -20.63 -1.03
N LYS A 12 11.04 -21.70 -1.03
CA LYS A 12 10.69 -22.49 -2.22
C LYS A 12 9.27 -22.19 -2.69
N LYS A 13 8.92 -22.56 -3.93
CA LYS A 13 7.56 -22.40 -4.47
C LYS A 13 6.46 -22.96 -3.55
N LYS A 14 6.69 -24.14 -2.97
CA LYS A 14 5.75 -24.78 -2.03
C LYS A 14 5.46 -23.97 -0.77
N ASP A 15 6.30 -22.97 -0.47
CA ASP A 15 6.18 -22.15 0.71
C ASP A 15 5.28 -20.93 0.51
N ILE A 16 5.01 -20.54 -0.75
CA ILE A 16 4.24 -19.34 -1.12
C ILE A 16 2.88 -19.35 -0.44
N GLN A 17 2.15 -20.46 -0.52
CA GLN A 17 0.83 -20.61 0.07
C GLN A 17 0.84 -20.28 1.57
N ARG A 18 1.82 -20.82 2.30
CA ARG A 18 1.95 -20.62 3.75
C ARG A 18 2.40 -19.21 4.10
N ILE A 19 3.31 -18.62 3.32
CA ILE A 19 3.86 -17.28 3.57
C ILE A 19 2.80 -16.21 3.34
N LEU A 20 2.03 -16.35 2.26
CA LEU A 20 0.95 -15.44 1.91
C LEU A 20 -0.35 -15.76 2.67
N ASN A 21 -0.45 -16.91 3.33
CA ASN A 21 -1.65 -17.33 4.04
C ASN A 21 -2.89 -17.33 3.13
N ILE A 22 -2.77 -17.99 1.98
CA ILE A 22 -3.83 -18.06 0.95
C ILE A 22 -4.17 -19.52 0.61
N SER A 23 -5.26 -19.73 -0.14
CA SER A 23 -5.63 -21.06 -0.62
C SER A 23 -4.61 -21.59 -1.64
N LYS A 24 -4.63 -22.90 -1.89
CA LYS A 24 -3.77 -23.53 -2.91
C LYS A 24 -4.07 -22.98 -4.31
N ALA A 25 -5.34 -22.75 -4.64
CA ALA A 25 -5.76 -22.16 -5.90
C ALA A 25 -5.23 -20.72 -6.05
N ALA A 26 -5.43 -19.86 -5.03
CA ALA A 26 -4.93 -18.49 -5.06
C ALA A 26 -3.39 -18.43 -5.13
N ALA A 27 -2.69 -19.37 -4.48
CA ALA A 27 -1.23 -19.48 -4.59
C ALA A 27 -0.77 -19.89 -6.00
N TYR A 28 -1.55 -20.73 -6.68
CA TYR A 28 -1.29 -21.07 -8.08
C TYR A 28 -1.49 -19.86 -8.98
N ASP A 29 -2.61 -19.15 -8.85
CA ASP A 29 -2.90 -17.95 -9.66
C ASP A 29 -1.85 -16.86 -9.45
N PHE A 30 -1.52 -16.55 -8.18
CA PHE A 30 -0.43 -15.64 -7.83
C PHE A 30 0.88 -16.05 -8.50
N TRP A 31 1.24 -17.33 -8.45
CA TRP A 31 2.47 -17.81 -9.08
C TRP A 31 2.47 -17.61 -10.60
N GLN A 32 1.36 -17.86 -11.28
CA GLN A 32 1.26 -17.63 -12.73
C GLN A 32 1.41 -16.14 -13.08
N GLU A 33 0.93 -15.25 -12.23
CA GLU A 33 1.07 -13.80 -12.44
C GLU A 33 2.50 -13.31 -12.24
N VAL A 34 3.22 -13.84 -11.24
CA VAL A 34 4.52 -13.28 -10.83
C VAL A 34 5.75 -14.01 -11.34
N LYS A 35 5.62 -15.29 -11.73
CA LYS A 35 6.74 -16.05 -12.29
C LYS A 35 7.27 -15.36 -13.55
N ASP A 36 8.59 -15.39 -13.72
CA ASP A 36 9.34 -14.85 -14.85
C ASP A 36 9.27 -13.31 -15.01
N LYS A 37 8.31 -12.64 -14.35
CA LYS A 37 8.18 -11.18 -14.29
C LYS A 37 8.85 -10.60 -13.06
N TYR A 38 8.41 -11.03 -11.88
CA TYR A 38 8.88 -10.50 -10.59
C TYR A 38 9.72 -11.51 -9.82
N THR A 39 9.48 -12.81 -10.03
CA THR A 39 10.18 -13.90 -9.34
C THR A 39 10.68 -14.94 -10.34
N ILE A 40 11.92 -15.38 -10.18
CA ILE A 40 12.52 -16.48 -10.93
C ILE A 40 12.82 -17.65 -9.99
N GLU A 41 12.69 -18.87 -10.49
CA GLU A 41 13.10 -20.09 -9.79
C GLU A 41 14.42 -20.58 -10.38
N ASN A 42 15.45 -20.72 -9.55
CA ASN A 42 16.77 -21.23 -9.97
C ASN A 42 17.23 -22.30 -8.98
N ASN A 43 17.46 -23.52 -9.46
CA ASN A 43 17.82 -24.69 -8.65
C ASN A 43 16.88 -24.94 -7.45
N GLY A 44 15.59 -24.63 -7.63
CA GLY A 44 14.55 -24.77 -6.60
C GLY A 44 14.48 -23.63 -5.57
N ASP A 45 15.33 -22.62 -5.69
CA ASP A 45 15.29 -21.40 -4.88
C ASP A 45 14.59 -20.28 -5.63
N LEU A 46 13.74 -19.53 -4.91
CA LEU A 46 13.08 -18.35 -5.47
C LEU A 46 13.95 -17.10 -5.31
N ARG A 47 13.99 -16.28 -6.36
CA ARG A 47 14.75 -15.02 -6.40
C ARG A 47 13.92 -13.91 -7.02
N ILE A 48 14.18 -12.67 -6.64
CA ILE A 48 13.66 -11.48 -7.32
C ILE A 48 14.27 -11.43 -8.72
N SER A 49 13.43 -11.24 -9.74
CA SER A 49 13.84 -11.01 -11.12
C SER A 49 14.60 -9.69 -11.23
N GLU A 50 15.72 -9.67 -11.96
CA GLU A 50 16.49 -8.43 -12.21
C GLU A 50 15.66 -7.41 -12.99
N ARG A 51 14.67 -7.86 -13.77
CA ARG A 51 13.75 -7.01 -14.53
C ARG A 51 12.67 -6.36 -13.67
N ALA A 52 12.57 -6.72 -12.39
CA ALA A 52 11.50 -6.26 -11.51
C ALA A 52 11.72 -4.84 -10.96
N ASN A 53 12.93 -4.28 -11.07
CA ASN A 53 13.32 -3.01 -10.43
C ASN A 53 13.00 -2.97 -8.92
N ILE A 54 13.09 -4.12 -8.23
CA ILE A 54 12.88 -4.25 -6.78
C ILE A 54 14.23 -4.57 -6.13
N PHE A 55 14.65 -3.70 -5.21
CA PHE A 55 15.92 -3.81 -4.50
C PHE A 55 15.71 -3.76 -3.00
N ARG A 56 16.63 -4.39 -2.25
CA ARG A 56 16.66 -4.30 -0.80
C ARG A 56 17.98 -3.70 -0.35
N GLY A 57 17.90 -2.65 0.47
CA GLY A 57 19.08 -1.97 1.00
C GLY A 57 19.46 -0.80 0.10
N GLU A 58 20.68 -0.82 -0.42
CA GLU A 58 21.20 0.24 -1.27
C GLU A 58 20.59 0.15 -2.67
N LEU A 59 20.32 1.32 -3.27
CA LEU A 59 19.95 1.40 -4.67
C LEU A 59 21.17 1.04 -5.53
N PRO A 60 20.97 0.40 -6.69
CA PRO A 60 22.05 0.23 -7.65
C PRO A 60 22.66 1.60 -7.98
N LYS A 61 23.99 1.65 -8.12
CA LYS A 61 24.68 2.82 -8.65
C LYS A 61 24.42 2.90 -10.16
N THR A 62 23.20 3.23 -10.57
CA THR A 62 22.90 3.44 -12.00
C THR A 62 23.54 4.74 -12.47
N GLN A 63 24.17 4.66 -13.66
CA GLN A 63 24.89 5.77 -14.31
C GLN A 63 23.98 6.84 -14.92
N GLU A 64 22.65 6.69 -14.84
CA GLU A 64 21.70 7.69 -15.32
C GLU A 64 20.79 8.17 -14.18
N PRO A 65 21.10 9.34 -13.59
CA PRO A 65 20.37 9.88 -12.44
C PRO A 65 18.95 10.40 -12.74
N GLU A 66 18.49 10.38 -14.00
CA GLU A 66 17.32 11.19 -14.41
C GLU A 66 16.01 10.41 -14.65
N VAL A 67 15.99 9.07 -14.66
CA VAL A 67 14.81 8.36 -15.25
C VAL A 67 14.01 7.46 -14.30
N ILE A 68 14.56 7.00 -13.16
CA ILE A 68 13.82 6.07 -12.29
C ILE A 68 13.74 6.59 -10.86
N HIS A 69 12.57 7.12 -10.51
CA HIS A 69 12.23 7.43 -9.13
C HIS A 69 11.87 6.15 -8.37
N TYR A 70 12.61 5.88 -7.29
CA TYR A 70 12.36 4.73 -6.43
C TYR A 70 11.54 5.14 -5.20
N GLN A 71 10.43 4.44 -4.97
CA GLN A 71 9.68 4.59 -3.72
C GLN A 71 10.21 3.64 -2.65
N LYS A 72 10.75 4.19 -1.57
CA LYS A 72 11.17 3.39 -0.41
C LYS A 72 9.95 2.82 0.29
N LEU A 73 9.92 1.49 0.47
CA LEU A 73 8.91 0.78 1.24
C LEU A 73 9.54 0.11 2.46
N TYR A 74 9.02 0.41 3.66
CA TYR A 74 9.47 -0.26 4.88
C TYR A 74 8.87 -1.66 4.96
N ILE A 75 9.73 -2.67 4.78
CA ILE A 75 9.36 -4.10 4.80
C ILE A 75 8.55 -4.46 6.06
N ASN A 76 8.89 -3.90 7.21
CA ASN A 76 8.19 -4.17 8.46
C ASN A 76 6.76 -3.62 8.44
N THR A 77 6.55 -2.42 7.91
CA THR A 77 5.21 -1.81 7.76
C THR A 77 4.35 -2.64 6.82
N ILE A 78 4.86 -2.98 5.63
CA ILE A 78 4.13 -3.81 4.66
C ILE A 78 3.76 -5.18 5.24
N ARG A 79 4.70 -5.85 5.95
CA ARG A 79 4.43 -7.13 6.60
C ARG A 79 3.39 -7.02 7.72
N LYS A 80 3.44 -5.95 8.53
CA LYS A 80 2.44 -5.70 9.58
C LYS A 80 1.05 -5.52 8.97
N LEU A 81 0.93 -4.67 7.94
CA LEU A 81 -0.33 -4.45 7.23
C LEU A 81 -0.89 -5.76 6.66
N TYR A 82 -0.07 -6.52 5.96
CA TYR A 82 -0.50 -7.78 5.34
C TYR A 82 -0.99 -8.81 6.35
N ARG A 83 -0.25 -8.99 7.45
CA ARG A 83 -0.60 -9.97 8.50
C ARG A 83 -1.82 -9.56 9.32
N ALA A 84 -1.99 -8.27 9.58
CA ALA A 84 -3.14 -7.75 10.31
C ALA A 84 -4.41 -7.69 9.45
N THR A 85 -4.28 -7.77 8.12
CA THR A 85 -5.42 -7.77 7.20
C THR A 85 -5.94 -9.18 6.99
N SER A 86 -7.24 -9.39 7.21
CA SER A 86 -7.88 -10.67 6.93
C SER A 86 -7.82 -11.01 5.44
N ILE A 87 -7.75 -12.31 5.11
CA ILE A 87 -7.65 -12.80 3.72
C ILE A 87 -8.76 -12.22 2.83
N ARG A 88 -9.98 -12.07 3.38
CA ARG A 88 -11.14 -11.48 2.67
C ARG A 88 -10.91 -10.04 2.23
N LYS A 89 -9.98 -9.32 2.86
CA LYS A 89 -9.63 -7.93 2.58
C LYS A 89 -8.30 -7.77 1.82
N HIS A 90 -7.63 -8.87 1.43
CA HIS A 90 -6.36 -8.80 0.70
C HIS A 90 -6.49 -8.11 -0.66
N LYS A 91 -7.64 -8.20 -1.32
CA LYS A 91 -7.90 -7.46 -2.56
C LYS A 91 -7.83 -5.93 -2.33
N GLN A 92 -8.48 -5.45 -1.26
CA GLN A 92 -8.47 -4.04 -0.88
C GLN A 92 -7.06 -3.59 -0.46
N LEU A 93 -6.34 -4.42 0.28
CA LEU A 93 -4.94 -4.14 0.61
C LEU A 93 -4.06 -4.09 -0.65
N GLY A 94 -4.32 -4.94 -1.64
CA GLY A 94 -3.65 -4.91 -2.94
C GLY A 94 -3.85 -3.58 -3.67
N TYR A 95 -5.03 -2.96 -3.57
CA TYR A 95 -5.26 -1.61 -4.10
C TYR A 95 -4.41 -0.56 -3.37
N ILE A 96 -4.30 -0.63 -2.05
CA ILE A 96 -3.40 0.27 -1.30
C ILE A 96 -1.96 0.11 -1.79
N PHE A 97 -1.47 -1.11 -1.96
CA PHE A 97 -0.10 -1.34 -2.44
C PHE A 97 0.15 -0.79 -3.84
N LYS A 98 -0.84 -0.84 -4.73
CA LYS A 98 -0.76 -0.17 -6.04
C LYS A 98 -0.70 1.36 -5.95
N LEU A 99 -1.23 1.95 -4.88
CA LEU A 99 -1.28 3.39 -4.66
C LEU A 99 -0.07 3.94 -3.91
N LEU A 100 0.73 3.09 -3.23
CA LEU A 100 1.92 3.54 -2.50
C LEU A 100 2.93 4.33 -3.34
N PRO A 101 3.16 4.05 -4.64
CA PRO A 101 4.02 4.89 -5.49
C PRO A 101 3.49 6.31 -5.70
N HIS A 102 2.22 6.59 -5.39
CA HIS A 102 1.61 7.91 -5.49
C HIS A 102 1.43 8.59 -4.12
N LEU A 103 1.97 7.99 -3.05
CA LEU A 103 1.87 8.54 -1.71
C LEU A 103 2.98 9.57 -1.49
N ASN A 104 2.60 10.83 -1.33
CA ASN A 104 3.55 11.90 -1.01
C ASN A 104 4.36 11.54 0.24
N LEU A 105 5.68 11.63 0.13
CA LEU A 105 6.61 11.27 1.20
C LEU A 105 6.42 12.13 2.45
N GLU A 106 6.24 13.43 2.29
CA GLU A 106 6.24 14.40 3.39
C GLU A 106 4.86 14.54 4.04
N TYR A 107 3.80 14.53 3.24
CA TYR A 107 2.44 14.88 3.65
C TYR A 107 1.44 13.71 3.66
N ASN A 108 1.84 12.52 3.19
CA ASN A 108 1.04 11.29 3.23
C ASN A 108 -0.30 11.35 2.47
N ILE A 109 -0.37 12.22 1.45
CA ILE A 109 -1.51 12.43 0.55
C ILE A 109 -1.25 11.64 -0.74
N LEU A 110 -2.29 11.03 -1.33
CA LEU A 110 -2.16 10.46 -2.67
C LEU A 110 -2.18 11.59 -3.71
N CYS A 111 -1.13 11.72 -4.51
CA CYS A 111 -0.90 12.83 -5.42
C CYS A 111 -0.23 12.39 -6.73
N THR A 112 -0.18 13.32 -7.70
CA THR A 112 0.45 13.07 -9.01
C THR A 112 1.98 12.94 -8.90
N ASP A 113 2.61 13.80 -8.09
CA ASP A 113 4.04 13.75 -7.76
C ASP A 113 4.27 13.42 -6.27
N PRO A 114 4.70 12.19 -5.94
CA PRO A 114 4.96 11.77 -4.56
C PRO A 114 6.22 12.40 -3.93
N PHE A 115 7.07 13.07 -4.71
CA PHE A 115 8.32 13.69 -4.24
C PHE A 115 8.22 15.20 -4.02
N GLU A 116 7.10 15.82 -4.39
CA GLU A 116 6.85 17.24 -4.12
C GLU A 116 6.97 17.54 -2.62
N GLN A 117 7.78 18.53 -2.28
CA GLN A 117 8.08 18.93 -0.90
C GLN A 117 7.34 20.20 -0.49
N GLU A 118 6.93 21.01 -1.46
CA GLU A 118 6.17 22.24 -1.24
C GLU A 118 4.68 21.92 -1.21
N ILE A 119 4.05 22.10 -0.04
CA ILE A 119 2.64 21.72 0.20
C ILE A 119 1.67 22.34 -0.80
N ASP A 120 1.92 23.59 -1.21
CA ASP A 120 1.04 24.33 -2.13
C ASP A 120 1.11 23.81 -3.58
N ASN A 121 2.17 23.06 -3.91
CA ASN A 121 2.37 22.45 -5.22
C ASN A 121 1.86 21.00 -5.28
N ILE A 122 1.46 20.42 -4.15
CA ILE A 122 0.92 19.07 -4.12
C ILE A 122 -0.44 19.07 -4.81
N ILE A 123 -0.55 18.27 -5.88
CA ILE A 123 -1.78 18.05 -6.62
C ILE A 123 -2.36 16.69 -6.21
N PRO A 124 -3.38 16.65 -5.32
CA PRO A 124 -3.92 15.39 -4.84
C PRO A 124 -4.72 14.67 -5.93
N LEU A 125 -4.58 13.35 -5.98
CA LEU A 125 -5.39 12.50 -6.85
C LEU A 125 -6.82 12.44 -6.34
N THR A 126 -7.75 12.56 -7.27
CA THR A 126 -9.16 12.29 -7.07
C THR A 126 -9.42 10.79 -7.02
N VAL A 127 -10.49 10.35 -6.36
CA VAL A 127 -10.91 8.94 -6.38
C VAL A 127 -11.18 8.45 -7.81
N GLY A 128 -11.63 9.33 -8.72
CA GLY A 128 -11.79 8.99 -10.13
C GLY A 128 -10.46 8.60 -10.80
N GLU A 129 -9.40 9.37 -10.58
CA GLU A 129 -8.06 9.05 -11.08
C GLU A 129 -7.49 7.80 -10.41
N ILE A 130 -7.72 7.64 -9.10
CA ILE A 130 -7.35 6.43 -8.36
C ILE A 130 -8.01 5.19 -8.95
N CYS A 131 -9.29 5.26 -9.31
CA CYS A 131 -9.98 4.16 -10.00
C CYS A 131 -9.24 3.78 -11.29
N THR A 132 -8.90 4.76 -12.13
CA THR A 132 -8.15 4.53 -13.37
C THR A 132 -6.79 3.88 -13.10
N LEU A 133 -6.02 4.40 -12.13
CA LEU A 133 -4.67 3.91 -11.79
C LEU A 133 -4.65 2.44 -11.36
N ILE A 134 -5.65 2.01 -10.58
CA ILE A 134 -5.69 0.64 -10.06
C ILE A 134 -6.51 -0.33 -10.92
N GLY A 135 -7.11 0.15 -12.01
CA GLY A 135 -8.00 -0.60 -12.89
C GLY A 135 -9.38 -0.91 -12.29
N TYR A 136 -9.90 -0.01 -11.45
CA TYR A 136 -11.23 -0.08 -10.87
C TYR A 136 -12.24 0.71 -11.71
N ASP A 137 -13.50 0.24 -11.75
CA ASP A 137 -14.56 0.97 -12.45
C ASP A 137 -14.86 2.31 -11.75
N ILE A 138 -14.68 3.41 -12.47
CA ILE A 138 -14.93 4.79 -12.01
C ILE A 138 -16.41 4.96 -11.58
N SER A 139 -17.34 4.24 -12.23
CA SER A 139 -18.76 4.22 -11.86
C SER A 139 -18.98 3.70 -10.43
N GLN A 140 -18.06 2.87 -9.94
CA GLN A 140 -18.08 2.23 -8.63
C GLN A 140 -17.19 2.94 -7.60
N SER A 141 -16.79 4.19 -7.85
CA SER A 141 -15.98 5.01 -6.91
C SER A 141 -16.51 5.02 -5.47
N THR A 142 -17.82 5.12 -5.25
CA THR A 142 -18.43 5.02 -3.91
C THR A 142 -18.09 3.70 -3.22
N ARG A 143 -18.14 2.59 -3.97
CA ARG A 143 -17.83 1.27 -3.47
C ARG A 143 -16.35 1.15 -3.15
N LEU A 144 -15.47 1.67 -4.03
CA LEU A 144 -14.03 1.69 -3.77
C LEU A 144 -13.70 2.40 -2.46
N ILE A 145 -14.27 3.58 -2.21
CA ILE A 145 -14.04 4.32 -0.97
C ILE A 145 -14.45 3.49 0.25
N LYS A 146 -15.64 2.89 0.22
CA LYS A 146 -16.13 2.03 1.31
C LYS A 146 -15.23 0.81 1.52
N GLU A 147 -14.77 0.19 0.43
CA GLU A 147 -13.85 -0.95 0.48
C GLU A 147 -12.50 -0.59 1.10
N LEU A 148 -11.93 0.57 0.72
CA LEU A 148 -10.66 1.06 1.27
C LEU A 148 -10.81 1.52 2.73
N GLN A 149 -11.88 2.24 3.08
CA GLN A 149 -12.20 2.58 4.48
C GLN A 149 -12.51 1.34 5.33
N GLY A 150 -12.87 0.22 4.71
CA GLY A 150 -13.01 -1.05 5.41
C GLY A 150 -11.68 -1.57 6.01
N LEU A 151 -10.53 -1.03 5.61
CA LEU A 151 -9.23 -1.40 6.16
C LEU A 151 -8.98 -0.62 7.46
N THR A 152 -8.96 -1.33 8.60
CA THR A 152 -8.70 -0.77 9.92
C THR A 152 -7.57 -1.53 10.62
N PHE A 153 -6.79 -0.80 11.42
CA PHE A 153 -5.65 -1.33 12.16
C PHE A 153 -5.65 -0.82 13.59
N ASP A 154 -5.01 -1.56 14.49
CA ASP A 154 -4.86 -1.14 15.87
C ASP A 154 -3.75 -0.10 15.99
N TYR A 155 -4.07 1.04 16.61
CA TYR A 155 -3.13 2.07 17.02
C TYR A 155 -3.47 2.50 18.45
N LYS A 156 -2.51 2.40 19.37
CA LYS A 156 -2.69 2.71 20.81
C LYS A 156 -3.99 2.12 21.40
N ASN A 157 -4.26 0.83 21.15
CA ASN A 157 -5.44 0.09 21.60
C ASN A 157 -6.79 0.58 21.03
N GLN A 158 -6.78 1.38 19.95
CA GLN A 158 -7.98 1.79 19.24
C GLN A 158 -7.91 1.34 17.78
N LYS A 159 -9.07 1.03 17.19
CA LYS A 159 -9.15 0.84 15.75
C LYS A 159 -9.10 2.20 15.06
N GLU A 160 -8.23 2.32 14.07
CA GLU A 160 -8.18 3.46 13.17
C GLU A 160 -8.29 2.99 11.73
N TYR A 161 -8.92 3.79 10.87
CA TYR A 161 -8.93 3.58 9.43
C TYR A 161 -7.51 3.75 8.87
N LEU A 162 -7.17 2.93 7.88
CA LEU A 162 -5.91 3.08 7.12
C LEU A 162 -5.94 4.30 6.21
N ILE A 163 -7.12 4.68 5.72
CA ILE A 163 -7.30 5.84 4.86
C ILE A 163 -8.39 6.75 5.41
N SER A 164 -8.30 8.02 5.07
CA SER A 164 -9.42 8.95 5.15
C SER A 164 -9.43 9.83 3.91
N TYR A 165 -10.43 10.69 3.77
CA TYR A 165 -10.57 11.54 2.59
C TYR A 165 -11.13 12.91 2.92
N VAL A 166 -10.85 13.85 2.03
CA VAL A 166 -11.43 15.20 2.03
C VAL A 166 -12.43 15.29 0.88
N ASP A 167 -13.63 15.80 1.17
CA ASP A 167 -14.61 16.19 0.16
C ASP A 167 -14.51 17.70 -0.07
N SER A 168 -14.40 18.12 -1.34
CA SER A 168 -14.33 19.53 -1.71
C SER A 168 -15.71 20.19 -1.82
N GLY A 169 -16.74 19.60 -1.20
CA GLY A 169 -18.12 20.13 -1.18
C GLY A 169 -18.93 19.79 -2.42
N THR A 170 -18.38 19.00 -3.34
CA THR A 170 -19.09 18.56 -4.56
C THR A 170 -20.07 17.41 -4.28
N ASN A 171 -19.97 16.79 -3.09
CA ASN A 171 -20.66 15.55 -2.72
C ASN A 171 -20.46 14.41 -3.72
N SER A 172 -19.45 14.52 -4.59
CA SER A 172 -19.13 13.54 -5.61
C SER A 172 -18.06 12.60 -5.07
N PRO A 173 -18.35 11.28 -4.95
CA PRO A 173 -17.37 10.28 -4.53
C PRO A 173 -16.08 10.35 -5.36
N ARG A 174 -16.20 10.64 -6.66
CA ARG A 174 -15.07 10.71 -7.59
C ARG A 174 -14.13 11.86 -7.30
N GLN A 175 -14.62 12.96 -6.73
CA GLN A 175 -13.85 14.19 -6.49
C GLN A 175 -13.15 14.20 -5.12
N LYS A 176 -13.41 13.19 -4.28
CA LYS A 176 -12.75 13.05 -2.98
C LYS A 176 -11.26 12.82 -3.16
N LYS A 177 -10.48 13.34 -2.24
CA LYS A 177 -9.01 13.25 -2.21
C LYS A 177 -8.60 12.40 -1.02
N ILE A 178 -7.72 11.42 -1.21
CA ILE A 178 -7.37 10.43 -0.18
C ILE A 178 -6.00 10.75 0.42
N PHE A 179 -5.89 10.59 1.74
CA PHE A 179 -4.63 10.47 2.44
C PHE A 179 -4.60 9.17 3.25
N LEU A 180 -3.40 8.64 3.47
CA LEU A 180 -3.22 7.48 4.34
C LEU A 180 -3.06 7.96 5.78
N ASN A 181 -3.47 7.15 6.73
CA ASN A 181 -3.29 7.43 8.14
C ASN A 181 -1.79 7.37 8.50
N PRO A 182 -1.17 8.51 8.85
CA PRO A 182 0.27 8.56 9.13
C PRO A 182 0.66 7.77 10.38
N ARG A 183 -0.26 7.51 11.31
CA ARG A 183 -0.02 6.68 12.50
C ARG A 183 0.20 5.20 12.17
N ILE A 184 -0.25 4.77 10.99
CA ILE A 184 -0.12 3.39 10.51
C ILE A 184 0.97 3.31 9.43
N VAL A 185 0.96 4.23 8.47
CA VAL A 185 1.91 4.29 7.35
C VAL A 185 2.41 5.70 7.18
N TYR A 186 3.68 5.94 7.48
CA TYR A 186 4.36 7.19 7.19
C TYR A 186 5.83 6.93 6.90
N ASN A 187 6.34 7.51 5.81
CA ASN A 187 7.70 7.30 5.32
C ASN A 187 8.54 8.58 5.29
N GLY A 188 7.94 9.73 5.58
CA GLY A 188 8.59 11.04 5.58
C GLY A 188 9.48 11.26 6.79
N SER A 189 10.14 12.42 6.77
CA SER A 189 11.14 12.78 7.77
C SER A 189 10.57 13.53 8.98
N ASP A 190 9.43 14.21 8.83
CA ASP A 190 8.84 15.07 9.86
C ASP A 190 7.35 14.76 10.12
N PHE A 191 7.11 13.90 11.10
CA PHE A 191 5.75 13.50 11.49
C PHE A 191 4.85 14.67 11.92
N ARG A 192 5.43 15.80 12.37
CA ARG A 192 4.64 16.98 12.80
C ARG A 192 3.82 17.56 11.66
N LYS A 193 4.30 17.42 10.41
CA LYS A 193 3.57 17.88 9.20
C LYS A 193 2.27 17.13 8.97
N VAL A 194 2.15 15.90 9.47
CA VAL A 194 1.03 15.00 9.18
C VAL A 194 0.26 14.56 10.43
N GLU A 195 0.70 14.93 11.63
CA GLU A 195 0.07 14.48 12.88
C GLU A 195 -1.43 14.76 12.92
N VAL A 196 -1.84 15.93 12.41
CA VAL A 196 -3.24 16.35 12.32
C VAL A 196 -4.08 15.40 11.45
N LEU A 197 -3.51 14.80 10.40
CA LEU A 197 -4.23 13.87 9.52
C LEU A 197 -4.70 12.62 10.29
N GLY A 198 -3.91 12.16 11.25
CA GLY A 198 -4.29 11.02 12.09
C GLY A 198 -5.53 11.27 12.96
N ALA A 199 -5.89 12.53 13.24
CA ALA A 199 -7.11 12.84 13.99
C ALA A 199 -8.38 12.44 13.23
N PHE A 200 -8.35 12.49 11.89
CA PHE A 200 -9.47 12.15 11.00
C PHE A 200 -9.58 10.66 10.67
N CYS A 201 -8.67 9.83 11.21
CA CYS A 201 -8.62 8.40 10.93
C CYS A 201 -9.18 7.54 12.07
N LYS A 202 -9.60 8.14 13.18
CA LYS A 202 -10.27 7.40 14.25
C LYS A 202 -11.54 6.77 13.70
N THR A 203 -11.77 5.49 13.97
CA THR A 203 -13.11 4.94 13.78
C THR A 203 -14.02 5.63 14.78
N ALA A 204 -15.26 5.97 14.40
CA ALA A 204 -16.26 6.29 15.42
C ALA A 204 -16.24 5.14 16.43
N GLY A 205 -15.87 5.45 17.68
CA GLY A 205 -15.84 4.46 18.72
C GLY A 205 -17.22 3.81 18.80
N GLY A 206 -17.26 2.53 19.18
CA GLY A 206 -18.50 1.95 19.67
C GLY A 206 -18.98 2.80 20.85
N GLU A 207 -19.83 3.78 20.58
CA GLU A 207 -20.83 4.17 21.53
C GLU A 207 -21.67 2.92 21.76
N ASP A 208 -21.71 2.53 23.02
CA ASP A 208 -22.74 1.70 23.60
C ASP A 208 -24.08 2.38 23.30
N SER A 209 -24.59 2.27 22.07
CA SER A 209 -25.92 2.74 21.71
C SER A 209 -26.93 1.69 22.16
N ARG A 210 -27.01 1.52 23.48
CA ARG A 210 -28.30 1.35 24.15
C ARG A 210 -28.85 2.76 24.33
N HIS A 211 -29.84 3.10 23.52
CA HIS A 211 -31.07 3.75 23.96
C HIS A 211 -32.13 3.49 22.89
#